data_AF-A0A932L2H0-F1
#
_entry.id   AF-A0A932L2H0-F1
#
_cell.length_a   1.000
_cell.length_b   1.000
_cell.length_c   1.000
_cell.angle_alpha   90.00
_cell.angle_beta   90.00
_cell.angle_gamma   90.00
#
_symmetry.space_group_name_H-M   'P 1'
#
loop_
_entity.id
_entity.type
_entity.pdbx_description
1 polymer ?
#
loop_
_entity_poly.entity_id
_entity_poly.type
_entity_poly.pdbx_seq_one_letter_code
_entity_poly.pdbx_strand_id
1 'polypeptide(L)'
;MAANHQELRSDHLELRSDHQELRSELTRTAPPTEAEAEALPVKGLPRPLPGEAVRITPPLPSAYFIVGCGRSGTTSLVRILDKAANGICRSEPGPILGLESRLLREGRLDQPFAALTRTIAPRIADTLDQGLIYGEKNLTLPPFIPHLHALFRCRFVHVIRDGRDVVSSWLDWHDQVYGNIYRECREPGHLSPRAREWVATYPAAEDEYDTSRPRPLPNDPWHDLWPGMRRLEMLAWHWVRTNEDIIAGLDRLAPDHWRALDYSHVDTSRIMELIAFLGLTGLDAATVEAMLTAKINRLEEMAPDCVRFPAWGDWSETDKVAFDAIAHPTMRRLGYYPPGQGRYRPRDLVTAWPGDDAGSTGDLEWLRRHIEGARPQSIRQAGGSAARSLFADAGVETVAADQWIEQSRPPVSLALARSDVWSRLWDIESGLDRLMAESRDALFVSFRDSGLTEHRHRRDSGTGLYDNDVSLIAIRRQLAEGRWQIAHCAVHQGLTVLLARPGILPDRGGDR
;
A
#
# COMPACT_ATOMS: atom_id res chain seq x y z
N MET A 1 -11.43 27.97 2.82
CA MET A 1 -11.21 26.50 2.81
C MET A 1 -11.72 25.82 1.54
N ALA A 2 -12.95 26.07 1.08
CA ALA A 2 -13.38 25.60 -0.26
C ALA A 2 -12.48 26.14 -1.40
N ALA A 3 -11.96 27.38 -1.26
CA ALA A 3 -10.99 27.97 -2.20
C ALA A 3 -9.67 27.16 -2.31
N ASN A 4 -9.01 26.80 -1.19
CA ASN A 4 -7.80 25.95 -1.25
C ASN A 4 -8.06 24.57 -1.85
N HIS A 5 -9.25 24.00 -1.67
CA HIS A 5 -9.60 22.71 -2.27
C HIS A 5 -9.85 22.81 -3.78
N GLN A 6 -10.32 23.96 -4.26
CA GLN A 6 -10.53 24.21 -5.67
C GLN A 6 -9.22 24.52 -6.39
N GLU A 7 -8.30 25.23 -5.73
CA GLU A 7 -6.93 25.49 -6.20
C GLU A 7 -6.13 24.19 -6.31
N LEU A 8 -6.12 23.35 -5.25
CA LEU A 8 -5.49 22.01 -5.29
C LEU A 8 -6.11 21.08 -6.35
N ARG A 9 -7.39 21.23 -6.68
CA ARG A 9 -8.04 20.46 -7.75
C ARG A 9 -7.64 20.96 -9.15
N SER A 10 -7.52 22.27 -9.34
CA SER A 10 -7.10 22.87 -10.61
C SER A 10 -5.67 22.47 -10.94
N ASP A 11 -4.76 22.61 -9.98
CA ASP A 11 -3.35 22.24 -10.13
C ASP A 11 -3.20 20.74 -10.45
N HIS A 12 -4.02 19.89 -9.81
CA HIS A 12 -4.02 18.45 -10.09
C HIS A 12 -4.54 18.10 -11.50
N LEU A 13 -5.47 18.87 -12.06
CA LEU A 13 -6.01 18.61 -13.39
C LEU A 13 -5.05 19.06 -14.49
N GLU A 14 -4.33 20.17 -14.29
CA GLU A 14 -3.30 20.65 -15.22
C GLU A 14 -2.11 19.68 -15.27
N LEU A 15 -1.63 19.22 -14.11
CA LEU A 15 -0.59 18.18 -14.01
C LEU A 15 -0.96 16.86 -14.72
N ARG A 16 -2.26 16.51 -14.82
CA ARG A 16 -2.72 15.29 -15.51
C ARG A 16 -2.54 15.37 -17.02
N SER A 17 -2.78 16.55 -17.62
CA SER A 17 -2.62 16.74 -19.06
C SER A 17 -1.16 16.55 -19.46
N ASP A 18 -0.26 17.18 -18.70
CA ASP A 18 1.18 17.08 -18.91
C ASP A 18 1.70 15.65 -18.74
N HIS A 19 1.19 14.91 -17.75
CA HIS A 19 1.57 13.51 -17.51
C HIS A 19 1.15 12.57 -18.65
N GLN A 20 -0.04 12.75 -19.24
CA GLN A 20 -0.48 11.93 -20.38
C GLN A 20 0.34 12.21 -21.64
N GLU A 21 0.67 13.48 -21.90
CA GLU A 21 1.49 13.89 -23.03
C GLU A 21 2.93 13.38 -22.89
N LEU A 22 3.54 13.53 -21.72
CA LEU A 22 4.88 13.01 -21.39
C LEU A 22 4.99 11.49 -21.50
N ARG A 23 3.94 10.76 -21.12
CA ARG A 23 3.88 9.29 -21.27
C ARG A 23 3.89 8.86 -22.73
N SER A 24 3.33 9.67 -23.63
CA SER A 24 3.35 9.42 -25.06
C SER A 24 4.72 9.70 -25.69
N GLU A 25 5.42 10.76 -25.25
CA GLU A 25 6.77 11.08 -25.72
C GLU A 25 7.84 10.09 -25.24
N LEU A 26 7.68 9.54 -24.04
CA LEU A 26 8.54 8.50 -23.46
C LEU A 26 8.70 7.24 -24.31
N THR A 27 7.75 6.98 -25.21
CA THR A 27 7.84 5.84 -26.13
C THR A 27 8.61 6.14 -27.42
N ARG A 28 9.04 7.40 -27.65
CA ARG A 28 9.59 7.85 -28.94
C ARG A 28 11.10 8.10 -28.99
N THR A 29 11.79 8.29 -27.88
CA THR A 29 13.24 8.59 -27.88
C THR A 29 14.04 7.51 -27.15
N ALA A 30 15.09 7.00 -27.80
CA ALA A 30 16.00 6.05 -27.19
C ALA A 30 16.86 6.76 -26.11
N PRO A 31 16.96 6.22 -24.88
CA PRO A 31 17.72 6.85 -23.81
C PRO A 31 19.24 6.66 -23.97
N PRO A 32 20.05 7.52 -23.32
CA PRO A 32 21.49 7.29 -23.22
C PRO A 32 21.79 6.03 -22.40
N THR A 33 22.84 5.33 -22.78
CA THR A 33 23.32 4.11 -22.11
C THR A 33 23.99 4.42 -20.77
N GLU A 34 24.06 3.42 -19.89
CA GLU A 34 24.72 3.51 -18.58
C GLU A 34 26.20 3.94 -18.70
N ALA A 35 26.88 3.50 -19.76
CA ALA A 35 28.24 3.92 -20.10
C ALA A 35 28.35 5.40 -20.52
N GLU A 36 27.31 5.97 -21.15
CA GLU A 36 27.28 7.39 -21.53
C GLU A 36 27.02 8.30 -20.32
N ALA A 37 26.25 7.83 -19.35
CA ALA A 37 26.06 8.55 -18.07
C ALA A 37 27.36 8.57 -17.24
N GLU A 38 28.12 7.48 -17.22
CA GLU A 38 29.44 7.41 -16.58
C GLU A 38 30.51 8.26 -17.30
N ALA A 39 30.37 8.48 -18.60
CA ALA A 39 31.36 9.19 -19.42
C ALA A 39 31.24 10.72 -19.42
N LEU A 40 30.24 11.31 -18.73
CA LEU A 40 30.09 12.77 -18.67
C LEU A 40 31.23 13.42 -17.85
N PRO A 41 32.13 14.21 -18.48
CA PRO A 41 33.24 14.81 -17.77
C PRO A 41 32.75 15.99 -16.91
N VAL A 42 33.00 15.92 -15.60
CA VAL A 42 32.96 17.09 -14.72
C VAL A 42 34.18 17.97 -15.06
N LYS A 43 34.06 18.80 -16.09
CA LYS A 43 35.07 19.80 -16.44
C LYS A 43 35.14 20.87 -15.35
N GLY A 44 36.29 21.04 -14.68
CA GLY A 44 36.66 22.36 -14.13
C GLY A 44 37.28 22.47 -12.73
N LEU A 45 37.87 21.44 -12.12
CA LEU A 45 38.61 21.64 -10.87
C LEU A 45 40.13 21.69 -11.09
N PRO A 46 40.83 22.77 -10.69
CA PRO A 46 42.28 22.87 -10.81
C PRO A 46 42.99 21.83 -9.94
N ARG A 47 44.08 21.26 -10.44
CA ARG A 47 44.94 20.35 -9.65
C ARG A 47 45.72 21.16 -8.60
N PRO A 48 45.74 20.74 -7.32
CA PRO A 48 46.57 21.36 -6.31
C PRO A 48 48.07 21.12 -6.59
N LEU A 49 48.90 22.09 -6.20
CA LEU A 49 50.35 22.02 -6.32
C LEU A 49 50.95 20.98 -5.35
N PRO A 50 52.10 20.37 -5.68
CA PRO A 50 52.72 19.34 -4.85
C PRO A 50 53.35 19.97 -3.59
N GLY A 51 52.97 19.51 -2.40
CA GLY A 51 53.67 19.80 -1.14
C GLY A 51 52.81 20.42 -0.03
N GLU A 52 51.60 20.88 -0.35
CA GLU A 52 50.64 21.33 0.65
C GLU A 52 49.61 20.21 0.84
N ALA A 53 49.54 19.64 2.04
CA ALA A 53 48.42 18.79 2.42
C ALA A 53 47.20 19.72 2.56
N VAL A 54 46.67 20.16 1.42
CA VAL A 54 45.38 20.83 1.34
C VAL A 54 44.42 19.82 1.95
N ARG A 55 43.93 20.10 3.15
CA ARG A 55 42.68 19.53 3.58
C ARG A 55 41.66 20.04 2.57
N ILE A 56 41.47 19.27 1.50
CA ILE A 56 40.41 19.53 0.53
C ILE A 56 39.17 19.27 1.36
N THR A 57 38.65 20.33 1.98
CA THR A 57 37.29 20.31 2.50
C THR A 57 36.45 19.93 1.29
N PRO A 58 35.76 18.77 1.31
CA PRO A 58 34.97 18.36 0.17
C PRO A 58 34.05 19.53 -0.21
N PRO A 59 33.88 19.81 -1.51
CA PRO A 59 33.05 20.92 -1.95
C PRO A 59 31.68 20.81 -1.28
N LEU A 60 31.12 21.96 -0.88
CA LEU A 60 29.79 21.99 -0.28
C LEU A 60 28.78 21.33 -1.25
N PRO A 61 27.80 20.58 -0.72
CA PRO A 61 26.83 19.90 -1.55
C PRO A 61 25.95 20.93 -2.25
N SER A 62 25.71 20.72 -3.54
CA SER A 62 24.76 21.53 -4.31
C SER A 62 23.31 21.17 -3.99
N ALA A 63 23.05 19.93 -3.56
CA ALA A 63 21.72 19.43 -3.23
C ALA A 63 21.73 18.47 -2.04
N TYR A 64 20.60 18.38 -1.33
CA TYR A 64 20.33 17.36 -0.33
C TYR A 64 18.89 16.86 -0.38
N PHE A 65 18.68 15.64 0.10
CA PHE A 65 17.37 14.99 0.16
C PHE A 65 17.05 14.50 1.56
N ILE A 66 15.83 14.77 2.00
CA ILE A 66 15.28 14.26 3.25
C ILE A 66 14.44 13.04 2.92
N VAL A 67 14.90 11.89 3.38
CA VAL A 67 14.22 10.59 3.22
C VAL A 67 13.77 10.07 4.57
N GLY A 68 12.63 9.41 4.60
CA GLY A 68 12.07 8.84 5.82
C GLY A 68 10.69 8.27 5.56
N CYS A 69 10.18 7.47 6.48
CA CYS A 69 8.79 7.06 6.44
C CYS A 69 7.89 8.29 6.64
N GLY A 70 6.73 8.33 5.98
CA GLY A 70 5.72 9.35 6.26
C GLY A 70 5.37 9.34 7.76
N ARG A 71 5.00 10.51 8.29
CA ARG A 71 4.71 10.76 9.73
C ARG A 71 5.91 10.66 10.69
N SER A 72 7.14 10.60 10.17
CA SER A 72 8.37 10.59 10.99
C SER A 72 8.93 11.98 11.33
N GLY A 73 8.17 13.06 11.10
CA GLY A 73 8.65 14.44 11.37
C GLY A 73 9.35 15.12 10.19
N THR A 74 9.43 14.47 9.03
CA THR A 74 10.08 14.99 7.81
C THR A 74 9.58 16.39 7.39
N THR A 75 8.27 16.67 7.49
CA THR A 75 7.71 17.98 7.10
C THR A 75 8.09 19.09 8.08
N SER A 76 8.21 18.77 9.37
CA SER A 76 8.70 19.72 10.37
C SER A 76 10.16 20.05 10.09
N LEU A 77 10.98 19.05 9.77
CA LEU A 77 12.37 19.26 9.39
C LEU A 77 12.50 20.15 8.14
N VAL A 78 11.73 19.89 7.08
CA VAL A 78 11.72 20.72 5.87
C VAL A 78 11.48 22.19 6.21
N ARG A 79 10.44 22.48 7.00
CA ARG A 79 10.10 23.86 7.35
C ARG A 79 11.21 24.56 8.13
N ILE A 80 11.94 23.83 8.96
CA ILE A 80 13.11 24.38 9.66
C ILE A 80 14.22 24.68 8.65
N LEU A 81 14.63 23.71 7.84
CA LEU A 81 15.75 23.87 6.91
C LEU A 81 15.46 24.89 5.80
N ASP A 82 14.19 25.10 5.44
CA ASP A 82 13.74 26.13 4.49
C ASP A 82 13.88 27.57 5.03
N LYS A 83 14.26 27.75 6.30
CA LYS A 83 14.63 29.07 6.84
C LYS A 83 16.08 29.47 6.56
N ALA A 84 16.85 28.63 5.87
CA ALA A 84 18.25 28.92 5.56
C ALA A 84 18.36 30.11 4.62
N ALA A 85 19.32 31.00 4.90
CA ALA A 85 19.57 32.17 4.06
C ALA A 85 20.22 31.80 2.71
N ASN A 86 20.83 30.62 2.63
CA ASN A 86 21.55 30.14 1.44
C ASN A 86 20.97 28.84 0.86
N GLY A 87 19.71 28.51 1.16
CA GLY A 87 19.08 27.29 0.65
C GLY A 87 17.56 27.38 0.58
N ILE A 88 16.98 26.50 -0.23
CA ILE A 88 15.53 26.31 -0.35
C ILE A 88 15.26 24.84 -0.07
N CYS A 89 14.30 24.52 0.81
CA CYS A 89 13.90 23.15 1.11
C CYS A 89 12.42 22.93 0.79
N ARG A 90 12.12 22.18 -0.27
CA ARG A 90 10.75 21.93 -0.72
C ARG A 90 10.18 20.64 -0.11
N SER A 91 8.90 20.66 0.24
CA SER A 91 8.15 19.47 0.68
C SER A 91 7.30 18.94 -0.46
N GLU A 92 7.63 17.76 -0.96
CA GLU A 92 6.92 17.03 -2.02
C GLU A 92 6.58 17.90 -3.24
N PRO A 93 7.57 18.60 -3.83
CA PRO A 93 7.32 19.37 -5.05
C PRO A 93 6.88 18.44 -6.19
N GLY A 94 5.82 18.84 -6.88
CA GLY A 94 5.29 18.14 -8.05
C GLY A 94 6.10 18.40 -9.33
N PRO A 95 6.07 17.49 -10.32
CA PRO A 95 5.48 16.14 -10.27
C PRO A 95 6.24 15.14 -9.35
N ILE A 96 5.54 14.23 -8.68
CA ILE A 96 6.18 13.20 -7.84
C ILE A 96 6.48 11.94 -8.63
N LEU A 97 7.48 11.16 -8.21
CA LEU A 97 7.88 9.90 -8.87
C LEU A 97 7.06 8.71 -8.34
N GLY A 98 5.75 8.85 -8.24
CA GLY A 98 4.89 7.87 -7.57
C GLY A 98 4.89 6.51 -8.26
N LEU A 99 4.60 6.49 -9.56
CA LEU A 99 4.60 5.28 -10.38
C LEU A 99 6.03 4.73 -10.56
N GLU A 100 7.00 5.60 -10.83
CA GLU A 100 8.39 5.23 -11.06
C GLU A 100 9.01 4.62 -9.80
N SER A 101 8.69 5.14 -8.62
CA SER A 101 9.10 4.57 -7.33
C SER A 101 8.60 3.14 -7.16
N ARG A 102 7.33 2.88 -7.51
CA ARG A 102 6.78 1.52 -7.51
C ARG A 102 7.47 0.61 -8.52
N LEU A 103 7.59 1.06 -9.77
CA LEU A 103 8.24 0.27 -10.82
C LEU A 103 9.70 -0.05 -10.46
N LEU A 104 10.43 0.90 -9.86
CA LEU A 104 11.81 0.67 -9.43
C LEU A 104 11.90 -0.39 -8.32
N ARG A 105 11.03 -0.34 -7.31
CA ARG A 105 10.97 -1.36 -6.26
C ARG A 105 10.61 -2.75 -6.80
N GLU A 106 9.75 -2.81 -7.81
CA GLU A 106 9.36 -4.05 -8.47
C GLU A 106 10.41 -4.55 -9.48
N GLY A 107 11.52 -3.82 -9.70
CA GLY A 107 12.54 -4.17 -10.69
C GLY A 107 12.05 -4.02 -12.14
N ARG A 108 11.07 -3.15 -12.37
CA ARG A 108 10.38 -2.91 -13.65
C ARG A 108 10.63 -1.52 -14.23
N LEU A 109 11.47 -0.69 -13.59
CA LEU A 109 11.87 0.61 -14.11
C LEU A 109 13.22 0.50 -14.81
N ASP A 110 13.21 0.53 -16.13
CA ASP A 110 14.43 0.34 -16.94
C ASP A 110 15.35 1.57 -16.94
N GLN A 111 14.79 2.77 -16.75
CA GLN A 111 15.49 4.04 -16.96
C GLN A 111 15.36 4.98 -15.75
N PRO A 112 15.87 4.58 -14.56
CA PRO A 112 15.75 5.39 -13.35
C PRO A 112 16.41 6.76 -13.47
N PHE A 113 17.55 6.86 -14.16
CA PHE A 113 18.23 8.15 -14.39
C PHE A 113 17.41 9.10 -15.25
N ALA A 114 16.77 8.61 -16.32
CA ALA A 114 15.92 9.44 -17.17
C ALA A 114 14.70 10.00 -16.42
N ALA A 115 14.10 9.21 -15.52
CA ALA A 115 13.03 9.69 -14.65
C ALA A 115 13.51 10.83 -13.73
N LEU A 116 14.67 10.68 -13.09
CA LEU A 116 15.26 11.72 -12.25
C LEU A 116 15.66 12.98 -13.03
N THR A 117 16.29 12.83 -14.19
CA THR A 117 16.71 13.96 -15.02
C THR A 117 15.53 14.79 -15.50
N ARG A 118 14.40 14.15 -15.84
CA ARG A 118 13.20 14.89 -16.24
C ARG A 118 12.51 15.58 -15.07
N THR A 119 12.39 14.91 -13.94
CA THR A 119 11.52 15.37 -12.85
C THR A 119 12.25 16.21 -11.80
N ILE A 120 13.47 15.81 -11.44
CA ILE A 120 14.22 16.40 -10.31
C ILE A 120 15.28 17.39 -10.79
N ALA A 121 15.99 17.09 -11.87
CA ALA A 121 17.10 17.96 -12.33
C ALA A 121 16.68 19.40 -12.63
N PRO A 122 15.51 19.71 -13.25
CA PRO A 122 15.10 21.09 -13.48
C PRO A 122 14.98 21.89 -12.19
N ARG A 123 14.42 21.29 -11.12
CA ARG A 123 14.25 21.98 -9.83
C ARG A 123 15.57 22.29 -9.14
N ILE A 124 16.53 21.36 -9.26
CA ILE A 124 17.89 21.57 -8.75
C ILE A 124 18.54 22.70 -9.56
N ALA A 125 18.50 22.63 -10.89
CA ALA A 125 19.08 23.64 -11.77
C ALA A 125 18.52 25.04 -11.47
N ASP A 126 17.19 25.19 -11.40
CA ASP A 126 16.54 26.45 -11.08
C ASP A 126 17.01 27.06 -9.76
N THR A 127 17.32 26.22 -8.76
CA THR A 127 17.77 26.66 -7.43
C THR A 127 19.26 27.00 -7.44
N LEU A 128 20.07 26.23 -8.17
CA LEU A 128 21.50 26.49 -8.33
C LEU A 128 21.77 27.75 -9.15
N ASP A 129 20.95 28.06 -10.14
CA ASP A 129 21.02 29.29 -10.93
C ASP A 129 20.79 30.55 -10.06
N GLN A 130 20.14 30.39 -8.89
CA GLN A 130 19.98 31.44 -7.88
C GLN A 130 21.14 31.50 -6.88
N GLY A 131 22.14 30.62 -7.00
CA GLY A 131 23.24 30.50 -6.05
C GLY A 131 22.85 29.89 -4.70
N LEU A 132 21.76 29.13 -4.65
CA LEU A 132 21.21 28.54 -3.42
C LEU A 132 21.44 27.02 -3.38
N ILE A 133 21.48 26.45 -2.18
CA ILE A 133 21.51 25.01 -1.95
C ILE A 133 20.10 24.44 -2.10
N TYR A 134 19.96 23.38 -2.89
CA TYR A 134 18.67 22.70 -3.07
C TYR A 134 18.41 21.66 -1.99
N GLY A 135 17.21 21.68 -1.39
CA GLY A 135 16.70 20.65 -0.50
C GLY A 135 15.33 20.13 -0.97
N GLU A 136 15.12 18.82 -0.93
CA GLU A 136 13.80 18.22 -1.17
C GLU A 136 13.49 17.11 -0.16
N LYS A 137 12.25 17.10 0.35
CA LYS A 137 11.64 15.95 1.03
C LYS A 137 10.60 15.35 0.12
N ASN A 138 10.68 14.04 -0.14
CA ASN A 138 9.66 13.35 -0.93
C ASN A 138 9.64 11.86 -0.60
N LEU A 139 8.46 11.32 -0.26
CA LEU A 139 8.28 9.94 0.18
C LEU A 139 8.47 8.90 -0.94
N THR A 140 8.50 9.36 -2.20
CA THR A 140 8.70 8.49 -3.37
C THR A 140 10.17 8.26 -3.72
N LEU A 141 11.09 9.06 -3.15
CA LEU A 141 12.52 9.00 -3.45
C LEU A 141 13.36 7.88 -2.79
N PRO A 142 12.94 7.16 -1.73
CA PRO A 142 13.78 6.14 -1.11
C PRO A 142 14.43 5.12 -2.08
N PRO A 143 13.72 4.55 -3.08
CA PRO A 143 14.34 3.62 -4.02
C PRO A 143 15.41 4.25 -4.93
N PHE A 144 15.37 5.58 -5.08
CA PHE A 144 16.26 6.34 -5.94
C PHE A 144 17.54 6.84 -5.25
N ILE A 145 17.75 6.58 -3.96
CA ILE A 145 18.91 7.11 -3.21
C ILE A 145 20.26 6.91 -3.95
N PRO A 146 20.62 5.71 -4.44
CA PRO A 146 21.87 5.53 -5.17
C PRO A 146 21.94 6.33 -6.48
N HIS A 147 20.82 6.41 -7.21
CA HIS A 147 20.72 7.10 -8.49
C HIS A 147 20.80 8.62 -8.33
N LEU A 148 20.12 9.17 -7.32
CA LEU A 148 20.18 10.59 -6.94
C LEU A 148 21.62 10.99 -6.58
N HIS A 149 22.30 10.17 -5.79
CA HIS A 149 23.70 10.40 -5.43
C HIS A 149 24.63 10.38 -6.64
N ALA A 150 24.47 9.38 -7.51
CA ALA A 150 25.29 9.24 -8.71
C ALA A 150 25.15 10.45 -9.65
N LEU A 151 23.91 10.95 -9.86
CA LEU A 151 23.66 12.11 -10.72
C LEU A 151 24.10 13.43 -10.09
N PHE A 152 23.73 13.68 -8.85
CA PHE A 152 23.79 15.03 -8.27
C PHE A 152 24.88 15.20 -7.20
N ARG A 153 25.57 14.12 -6.81
CA ARG A 153 26.55 14.10 -5.71
C ARG A 153 25.98 14.71 -4.42
N CYS A 154 24.68 14.51 -4.19
CA CYS A 154 23.92 15.11 -3.11
C CYS A 154 24.23 14.47 -1.74
N ARG A 155 23.70 15.08 -0.67
CA ARG A 155 23.68 14.50 0.68
C ARG A 155 22.27 14.02 1.06
N PHE A 156 22.20 13.12 2.03
CA PHE A 156 20.92 12.59 2.53
C PHE A 156 20.73 12.81 4.02
N VAL A 157 19.49 13.05 4.41
CA VAL A 157 19.05 13.03 5.81
C VAL A 157 18.02 11.93 5.96
N HIS A 158 18.35 10.88 6.69
CA HIS A 158 17.42 9.81 7.03
C HIS A 158 16.71 10.17 8.33
N VAL A 159 15.47 10.62 8.21
CA VAL A 159 14.63 10.91 9.38
C VAL A 159 14.00 9.60 9.85
N ILE A 160 14.41 9.17 11.05
CA ILE A 160 13.84 8.00 11.73
C ILE A 160 12.95 8.46 12.87
N ARG A 161 11.91 7.70 13.13
CA ARG A 161 11.03 7.86 14.28
C ARG A 161 10.55 6.48 14.69
N ASP A 162 10.26 6.32 15.98
CA ASP A 162 9.71 5.10 16.55
C ASP A 162 8.53 4.61 15.72
N GLY A 163 8.60 3.36 15.25
CA GLY A 163 7.60 2.80 14.35
C GLY A 163 6.21 2.73 14.99
N ARG A 164 6.11 2.59 16.31
CA ARG A 164 4.84 2.56 17.04
C ARG A 164 4.12 3.90 16.91
N ASP A 165 4.86 4.97 17.16
CA ASP A 165 4.40 6.35 17.02
C ASP A 165 4.03 6.71 15.57
N VAL A 166 4.83 6.24 14.60
CA VAL A 166 4.57 6.47 13.19
C VAL A 166 3.28 5.75 12.75
N VAL A 167 3.10 4.49 13.13
CA VAL A 167 1.89 3.71 12.81
C VAL A 167 0.65 4.31 13.48
N SER A 168 0.70 4.63 14.78
CA SER A 168 -0.39 5.36 15.46
C SER A 168 -0.73 6.65 14.73
N SER A 169 0.28 7.45 14.35
CA SER A 169 0.05 8.70 13.63
C SER A 169 -0.57 8.48 12.24
N TRP A 170 -0.22 7.42 11.53
CA TRP A 170 -0.87 7.11 10.25
C TRP A 170 -2.33 6.70 10.44
N LEU A 171 -2.60 5.81 11.40
CA LEU A 171 -3.96 5.39 11.75
C LEU A 171 -4.82 6.60 12.09
N ASP A 172 -4.34 7.46 12.99
CA ASP A 172 -4.99 8.71 13.36
C ASP A 172 -5.34 9.59 12.16
N TRP A 173 -4.36 9.92 11.32
CA TRP A 173 -4.60 10.85 10.22
C TRP A 173 -5.53 10.27 9.14
N HIS A 174 -5.49 8.96 8.92
CA HIS A 174 -6.33 8.33 7.91
C HIS A 174 -7.70 7.98 8.43
N ASP A 175 -7.84 7.61 9.70
CA ASP A 175 -9.16 7.41 10.28
C ASP A 175 -9.88 8.76 10.41
N GLN A 176 -9.16 9.88 10.61
CA GLN A 176 -9.79 11.15 10.94
C GLN A 176 -9.87 12.15 9.78
N VAL A 177 -8.92 12.15 8.85
CA VAL A 177 -8.81 13.19 7.81
C VAL A 177 -8.84 12.61 6.39
N TYR A 178 -7.98 11.63 6.07
CA TYR A 178 -7.74 11.27 4.67
C TYR A 178 -8.39 9.95 4.20
N GLY A 179 -8.48 8.94 5.05
CA GLY A 179 -9.09 7.62 4.75
C GLY A 179 -8.42 6.78 3.65
N ASN A 180 -7.44 7.30 2.92
CA ASN A 180 -6.94 6.70 1.69
C ASN A 180 -5.68 5.83 1.84
N ILE A 181 -5.28 5.41 3.05
CA ILE A 181 -4.11 4.54 3.22
C ILE A 181 -4.49 3.06 3.20
N TYR A 182 -3.83 2.32 2.31
CA TYR A 182 -4.03 0.89 2.12
C TYR A 182 -5.51 0.52 2.10
N ARG A 183 -6.22 1.01 1.09
CA ARG A 183 -7.69 0.82 0.98
C ARG A 183 -8.06 -0.65 0.79
N GLU A 184 -7.11 -1.48 0.38
CA GLU A 184 -7.20 -2.93 0.25
C GLU A 184 -7.08 -3.70 1.58
N CYS A 185 -6.84 -3.03 2.70
CA CYS A 185 -6.76 -3.70 4.01
C CYS A 185 -8.09 -4.38 4.39
N ARG A 186 -8.00 -5.45 5.19
CA ARG A 186 -9.17 -6.24 5.61
C ARG A 186 -10.18 -5.42 6.41
N GLU A 187 -9.69 -4.49 7.23
CA GLU A 187 -10.50 -3.61 8.07
C GLU A 187 -10.12 -2.15 7.84
N PRO A 188 -11.03 -1.31 7.32
CA PRO A 188 -10.71 0.07 6.97
C PRO A 188 -10.64 1.01 8.18
N GLY A 189 -10.54 0.49 9.41
CA GLY A 189 -10.51 1.29 10.64
C GLY A 189 -11.82 2.04 10.92
N HIS A 190 -11.75 3.00 11.85
CA HIS A 190 -12.90 3.80 12.26
C HIS A 190 -12.93 5.13 11.51
N LEU A 191 -13.13 5.09 10.19
CA LEU A 191 -13.15 6.29 9.35
C LEU A 191 -14.21 7.29 9.82
N SER A 192 -13.79 8.51 10.11
CA SER A 192 -14.62 9.68 10.38
C SER A 192 -15.43 10.05 9.12
N PRO A 193 -16.53 10.83 9.26
CA PRO A 193 -17.27 11.34 8.11
C PRO A 193 -16.38 12.07 7.11
N ARG A 194 -15.42 12.86 7.60
CA ARG A 194 -14.46 13.61 6.77
C ARG A 194 -13.54 12.68 5.98
N ALA A 195 -12.98 11.66 6.63
CA ALA A 195 -12.12 10.68 5.95
C ALA A 195 -12.88 9.93 4.86
N ARG A 196 -14.15 9.58 5.09
CA ARG A 196 -15.00 8.93 4.08
C ARG A 196 -15.28 9.84 2.89
N GLU A 197 -15.57 11.12 3.14
CA GLU A 197 -15.76 12.11 2.09
C GLU A 197 -14.49 12.24 1.24
N TRP A 198 -13.32 12.34 1.86
CA TRP A 198 -12.05 12.42 1.15
C TRP A 198 -11.84 11.20 0.22
N VAL A 199 -12.03 9.98 0.74
CA VAL A 199 -11.90 8.74 -0.03
C VAL A 199 -12.87 8.72 -1.21
N ALA A 200 -14.10 9.19 -1.01
CA ALA A 200 -15.09 9.27 -2.07
C ALA A 200 -14.69 10.23 -3.20
N THR A 201 -13.91 11.28 -2.90
CA THR A 201 -13.48 12.25 -3.92
C THR A 201 -12.30 11.80 -4.79
N TYR A 202 -11.57 10.75 -4.40
CA TYR A 202 -10.30 10.44 -5.03
C TYR A 202 -10.22 8.94 -5.37
N PRO A 203 -10.49 8.53 -6.63
CA PRO A 203 -10.44 7.13 -7.03
C PRO A 203 -9.11 6.48 -6.68
N ALA A 204 -9.12 5.25 -6.17
CA ALA A 204 -7.89 4.57 -5.74
C ALA A 204 -6.87 4.43 -6.88
N ALA A 205 -7.35 4.22 -8.13
CA ALA A 205 -6.50 4.13 -9.31
C ALA A 205 -5.80 5.45 -9.70
N GLU A 206 -6.30 6.58 -9.20
CA GLU A 206 -5.73 7.91 -9.43
C GLU A 206 -4.86 8.39 -8.25
N ASP A 207 -4.76 7.58 -7.18
CA ASP A 207 -4.02 7.94 -5.99
C ASP A 207 -2.53 7.65 -6.19
N GLU A 208 -1.78 8.64 -6.66
CA GLU A 208 -0.34 8.53 -6.91
C GLU A 208 0.44 8.20 -5.64
N TYR A 209 0.02 8.75 -4.50
CA TYR A 209 0.61 8.42 -3.21
C TYR A 209 0.36 6.98 -2.86
N ASP A 210 -0.88 6.50 -3.01
CA ASP A 210 -1.16 5.08 -2.80
C ASP A 210 -0.37 4.22 -3.78
N THR A 211 -0.33 4.55 -5.06
CA THR A 211 0.45 3.83 -6.08
C THR A 211 1.91 3.68 -5.68
N SER A 212 2.51 4.72 -5.11
CA SER A 212 3.91 4.71 -4.69
C SER A 212 4.21 3.88 -3.43
N ARG A 213 3.20 3.50 -2.64
CA ARG A 213 3.42 2.75 -1.40
C ARG A 213 3.90 1.33 -1.73
N PRO A 214 4.91 0.81 -1.02
CA PRO A 214 5.36 -0.55 -1.25
C PRO A 214 4.26 -1.56 -0.90
N ARG A 215 4.24 -2.67 -1.64
CA ARG A 215 3.52 -3.91 -1.34
C ARG A 215 4.54 -5.06 -1.33
N PRO A 216 4.31 -6.14 -0.58
CA PRO A 216 5.14 -7.33 -0.67
C PRO A 216 5.17 -7.86 -2.11
N LEU A 217 6.36 -8.20 -2.60
CA LEU A 217 6.52 -8.86 -3.91
C LEU A 217 6.17 -10.35 -3.80
N PRO A 218 5.91 -11.08 -4.91
CA PRO A 218 5.55 -12.51 -4.85
C PRO A 218 6.53 -13.43 -4.10
N ASN A 219 7.79 -13.02 -3.96
CA ASN A 219 8.83 -13.74 -3.21
C ASN A 219 8.99 -13.27 -1.75
N ASP A 220 8.22 -12.28 -1.32
CA ASP A 220 8.22 -11.76 0.04
C ASP A 220 7.32 -12.66 0.93
N PRO A 221 7.78 -13.08 2.13
CA PRO A 221 6.99 -13.93 3.03
C PRO A 221 5.62 -13.36 3.41
N TRP A 222 5.44 -12.04 3.31
CA TRP A 222 4.19 -11.36 3.64
C TRP A 222 3.19 -11.31 2.48
N HIS A 223 3.59 -11.67 1.26
CA HIS A 223 2.74 -11.58 0.07
C HIS A 223 1.41 -12.31 0.21
N ASP A 224 1.45 -13.57 0.64
CA ASP A 224 0.24 -14.39 0.77
C ASP A 224 -0.65 -13.97 1.94
N LEU A 225 -0.05 -13.30 2.93
CA LEU A 225 -0.77 -12.77 4.10
C LEU A 225 -1.38 -11.39 3.83
N TRP A 226 -0.85 -10.65 2.86
CA TRP A 226 -1.22 -9.26 2.57
C TRP A 226 -2.73 -9.03 2.45
N PRO A 227 -3.51 -9.84 1.68
CA PRO A 227 -4.96 -9.61 1.56
C PRO A 227 -5.73 -9.79 2.88
N GLY A 228 -5.14 -10.49 3.85
CA GLY A 228 -5.74 -10.73 5.16
C GLY A 228 -5.31 -9.72 6.23
N MET A 229 -4.35 -8.84 5.93
CA MET A 229 -3.79 -7.92 6.90
C MET A 229 -4.75 -6.78 7.27
N ARG A 230 -4.72 -6.41 8.55
CA ARG A 230 -5.35 -5.20 9.09
C ARG A 230 -4.55 -3.98 8.68
N ARG A 231 -5.16 -2.79 8.73
CA ARG A 231 -4.46 -1.54 8.39
C ARG A 231 -3.20 -1.35 9.25
N LEU A 232 -3.27 -1.66 10.54
CA LEU A 232 -2.12 -1.59 11.46
C LEU A 232 -0.93 -2.43 10.97
N GLU A 233 -1.19 -3.67 10.53
CA GLU A 233 -0.17 -4.59 10.03
C GLU A 233 0.45 -4.10 8.73
N MET A 234 -0.37 -3.64 7.77
CA MET A 234 0.12 -3.05 6.52
C MET A 234 0.97 -1.79 6.77
N LEU A 235 0.60 -0.95 7.74
CA LEU A 235 1.37 0.23 8.13
C LEU A 235 2.68 -0.12 8.85
N ALA A 236 2.68 -1.15 9.72
CA ALA A 236 3.89 -1.67 10.33
C ALA A 236 4.85 -2.18 9.25
N TRP A 237 4.34 -2.95 8.29
CA TRP A 237 5.12 -3.45 7.17
C TRP A 237 5.63 -2.32 6.27
N HIS A 238 4.81 -1.30 6.00
CA HIS A 238 5.21 -0.10 5.27
C HIS A 238 6.38 0.63 5.94
N TRP A 239 6.31 0.82 7.25
CA TRP A 239 7.35 1.46 8.03
C TRP A 239 8.66 0.66 7.97
N VAL A 240 8.58 -0.67 8.11
CA VAL A 240 9.73 -1.59 7.95
C VAL A 240 10.32 -1.44 6.55
N ARG A 241 9.52 -1.69 5.51
CA ARG A 241 10.00 -1.72 4.13
C ARG A 241 10.62 -0.41 3.71
N THR A 242 10.02 0.72 4.08
CA THR A 242 10.54 2.04 3.75
C THR A 242 11.88 2.30 4.43
N ASN A 243 12.03 1.97 5.71
CA ASN A 243 13.32 2.17 6.39
C ASN A 243 14.40 1.21 5.87
N GLU A 244 14.07 -0.06 5.61
CA GLU A 244 15.02 -1.01 5.03
C GLU A 244 15.45 -0.60 3.61
N ASP A 245 14.53 -0.07 2.77
CA ASP A 245 14.88 0.52 1.47
C ASP A 245 15.88 1.66 1.61
N ILE A 246 15.61 2.59 2.54
CA ILE A 246 16.46 3.76 2.79
C ILE A 246 17.84 3.30 3.23
N ILE A 247 17.91 2.42 4.24
CA ILE A 247 19.18 1.97 4.79
C ILE A 247 19.96 1.20 3.72
N ALA A 248 19.33 0.31 2.97
CA ALA A 248 19.99 -0.42 1.88
C ALA A 248 20.54 0.51 0.78
N GLY A 249 19.89 1.65 0.52
CA GLY A 249 20.37 2.69 -0.38
C GLY A 249 21.55 3.47 0.20
N LEU A 250 21.47 3.86 1.47
CA LEU A 250 22.49 4.66 2.16
C LEU A 250 23.76 3.87 2.52
N ASP A 251 23.64 2.57 2.81
CA ASP A 251 24.77 1.66 3.08
C ASP A 251 25.73 1.55 1.87
N ARG A 252 25.28 1.95 0.68
CA ARG A 252 26.10 2.00 -0.54
C ARG A 252 26.87 3.32 -0.69
N LEU A 253 26.56 4.32 0.12
CA LEU A 253 27.18 5.64 0.06
C LEU A 253 28.28 5.75 1.13
N ALA A 254 29.24 6.65 0.90
CA ALA A 254 30.23 6.94 1.92
C ALA A 254 29.58 7.64 3.15
N PRO A 255 30.06 7.36 4.39
CA PRO A 255 29.39 7.83 5.61
C PRO A 255 29.28 9.36 5.75
N ASP A 256 30.07 10.14 5.03
CA ASP A 256 30.02 11.60 4.99
C ASP A 256 28.98 12.17 4.01
N HIS A 257 28.27 11.31 3.28
CA HIS A 257 27.18 11.71 2.39
C HIS A 257 25.81 11.64 3.02
N TRP A 258 25.66 11.10 4.23
CA TRP A 258 24.36 11.05 4.88
C TRP A 258 24.42 11.13 6.41
N ARG A 259 23.30 11.53 7.02
CA ARG A 259 23.10 11.52 8.47
C ARG A 259 21.73 10.95 8.81
N ALA A 260 21.67 10.09 9.83
CA ALA A 260 20.40 9.76 10.48
C ALA A 260 20.02 10.86 11.48
N LEU A 261 18.73 11.17 11.56
CA LEU A 261 18.16 12.06 12.56
C LEU A 261 17.00 11.33 13.25
N ASP A 262 17.18 10.99 14.53
CA ASP A 262 16.12 10.42 15.35
C ASP A 262 15.16 11.49 15.84
N TYR A 263 14.00 11.53 15.18
CA TYR A 263 12.93 12.48 15.46
C TYR A 263 12.11 12.13 16.70
N SER A 264 12.29 10.93 17.28
CA SER A 264 11.71 10.62 18.60
C SER A 264 12.40 11.40 19.73
N HIS A 265 13.67 11.76 19.53
CA HIS A 265 14.54 12.39 20.53
C HIS A 265 15.29 13.60 19.96
N VAL A 266 14.68 14.32 19.00
CA VAL A 266 15.32 15.47 18.35
C VAL A 266 15.35 16.69 19.27
N ASP A 267 16.50 17.38 19.28
CA ASP A 267 16.70 18.65 19.97
C ASP A 267 17.37 19.69 19.06
N THR A 268 17.51 20.92 19.57
CA THR A 268 18.14 22.02 18.85
C THR A 268 19.57 21.71 18.44
N SER A 269 20.37 21.04 19.29
CA SER A 269 21.77 20.72 19.00
C SER A 269 21.89 19.80 17.79
N ARG A 270 21.06 18.76 17.72
CA ARG A 270 21.03 17.81 16.59
C ARG A 270 20.65 18.48 15.27
N ILE A 271 19.72 19.43 15.30
CA ILE A 271 19.36 20.20 14.11
C ILE A 271 20.51 21.14 13.69
N MET A 272 21.20 21.79 14.64
CA MET A 272 22.35 22.63 14.32
C MET A 272 23.53 21.82 13.73
N GLU A 273 23.80 20.62 14.24
CA GLU A 273 24.75 19.67 13.65
C GLU A 273 24.37 19.33 12.20
N LEU A 274 23.07 19.12 11.95
CA LEU A 274 22.57 18.83 10.62
C LEU A 274 22.69 20.04 9.67
N ILE A 275 22.37 21.25 10.13
CA ILE A 275 22.54 22.50 9.36
C ILE A 275 24.00 22.65 8.91
N ALA A 276 24.95 22.43 9.83
CA ALA A 276 26.37 22.44 9.52
C ALA A 276 26.75 21.34 8.52
N PHE A 277 26.22 20.12 8.70
CA PHE A 277 26.41 19.00 7.77
C PHE A 277 25.88 19.32 6.37
N LEU A 278 24.82 20.10 6.23
CA LEU A 278 24.25 20.47 4.92
C LEU A 278 24.91 21.71 4.30
N GLY A 279 25.76 22.42 5.05
CA GLY A 279 26.35 23.69 4.60
C GLY A 279 25.35 24.85 4.57
N LEU A 280 24.26 24.75 5.33
CA LEU A 280 23.24 25.78 5.44
C LEU A 280 23.68 26.88 6.42
N THR A 281 23.26 28.12 6.16
CA THR A 281 23.58 29.30 6.98
C THR A 281 22.32 30.14 7.24
N GLY A 282 22.41 31.09 8.18
CA GLY A 282 21.30 32.00 8.49
C GLY A 282 20.23 31.46 9.43
N LEU A 283 20.38 30.24 9.96
CA LEU A 283 19.60 29.76 11.10
C LEU A 283 20.41 29.89 12.39
N ASP A 284 19.77 30.38 13.45
CA ASP A 284 20.28 30.32 14.81
C ASP A 284 19.54 29.28 15.66
N ALA A 285 20.15 28.91 16.79
CA ALA A 285 19.62 27.91 17.70
C ALA A 285 18.26 28.30 18.29
N ALA A 286 18.03 29.59 18.56
CA ALA A 286 16.78 30.08 19.15
C ALA A 286 15.59 29.93 18.18
N THR A 287 15.81 30.23 16.91
CA THR A 287 14.83 30.04 15.84
C THR A 287 14.49 28.55 15.69
N VAL A 288 15.50 27.69 15.68
CA VAL A 288 15.30 26.22 15.62
C VAL A 288 14.50 25.72 16.82
N GLU A 289 14.85 26.13 18.04
CA GLU A 289 14.16 25.74 19.27
C GLU A 289 12.69 26.16 19.26
N ALA A 290 12.41 27.40 18.83
CA ALA A 290 11.06 27.91 18.70
C ALA A 290 10.24 27.08 17.70
N MET A 291 10.83 26.70 16.56
CA MET A 291 10.16 25.89 15.54
C MET A 291 9.91 24.44 15.99
N LEU A 292 10.85 23.82 16.71
CA LEU A 292 10.65 22.50 17.31
C LEU A 292 9.52 22.52 18.36
N THR A 293 9.44 23.60 19.14
CA THR A 293 8.42 23.77 20.19
C THR A 293 7.02 24.01 19.63
N ALA A 294 6.91 24.72 18.49
CA ALA A 294 5.62 25.09 17.90
C ALA A 294 4.74 23.89 17.49
N LYS A 295 5.30 22.68 17.36
CA LYS A 295 4.62 21.43 16.94
C LYS A 295 3.74 21.63 15.71
N ILE A 296 4.33 21.46 14.54
CA ILE A 296 3.67 21.67 13.25
C ILE A 296 2.79 20.47 12.85
N ASN A 297 1.68 20.73 12.14
CA ASN A 297 0.76 19.71 11.58
C ASN A 297 0.15 18.83 12.68
N ARG A 298 -0.55 19.47 13.61
CA ARG A 298 -1.27 18.79 14.68
C ARG A 298 -2.60 18.26 14.16
N LEU A 299 -2.94 17.03 14.52
CA LEU A 299 -4.22 16.44 14.11
C LEU A 299 -5.40 17.23 14.70
N GLU A 300 -5.24 17.73 15.92
CA GLU A 300 -6.23 18.50 16.67
C GLU A 300 -6.66 19.78 15.94
N GLU A 301 -5.79 20.36 15.12
CA GLU A 301 -6.12 21.55 14.32
C GLU A 301 -7.04 21.19 13.14
N MET A 302 -6.92 19.97 12.62
CA MET A 302 -7.68 19.50 11.46
C MET A 302 -8.94 18.71 11.84
N ALA A 303 -8.91 18.07 13.00
CA ALA A 303 -9.96 17.23 13.56
C ALA A 303 -9.93 17.35 15.10
N PRO A 304 -10.50 18.43 15.68
CA PRO A 304 -10.43 18.69 17.12
C PRO A 304 -11.11 17.61 17.96
N ASP A 305 -12.19 17.02 17.44
CA ASP A 305 -12.96 15.96 18.10
C ASP A 305 -12.50 14.55 17.69
N CYS A 306 -11.26 14.42 17.20
CA CYS A 306 -10.75 13.13 16.74
C CYS A 306 -10.60 12.12 17.88
N VAL A 307 -11.04 10.89 17.62
CA VAL A 307 -10.67 9.75 18.44
C VAL A 307 -9.26 9.34 18.04
N ARG A 308 -8.33 9.40 18.97
CA ARG A 308 -6.95 8.97 18.76
C ARG A 308 -6.80 7.48 18.95
N PHE A 309 -5.95 6.90 18.13
CA PHE A 309 -5.40 5.58 18.35
C PHE A 309 -4.67 5.56 19.69
N PRO A 310 -4.79 4.50 20.49
CA PRO A 310 -4.17 4.44 21.80
C PRO A 310 -2.65 4.63 21.73
N ALA A 311 -2.06 5.17 22.81
CA ALA A 311 -0.61 5.18 22.96
C ALA A 311 -0.10 3.73 23.09
N TRP A 312 1.16 3.46 22.75
CA TRP A 312 1.72 2.10 22.75
C TRP A 312 1.43 1.30 24.04
N GLY A 313 1.52 1.95 25.21
CA GLY A 313 1.21 1.31 26.50
C GLY A 313 -0.20 0.72 26.57
N ASP A 314 -1.15 1.38 25.91
CA ASP A 314 -2.58 1.09 25.89
C ASP A 314 -3.04 0.31 24.64
N TRP A 315 -2.12 -0.06 23.75
CA TRP A 315 -2.44 -0.97 22.65
C TRP A 315 -2.91 -2.31 23.20
N SER A 316 -3.86 -2.93 22.50
CA SER A 316 -4.30 -4.29 22.82
C SER A 316 -3.12 -5.27 22.69
N GLU A 317 -3.15 -6.36 23.44
CA GLU A 317 -2.14 -7.44 23.32
C GLU A 317 -2.00 -7.89 21.87
N THR A 318 -3.13 -8.04 21.17
CA THR A 318 -3.19 -8.38 19.74
C THR A 318 -2.44 -7.39 18.87
N ASP A 319 -2.63 -6.08 19.06
CA ASP A 319 -1.96 -5.05 18.26
C ASP A 319 -0.46 -4.99 18.53
N LYS A 320 -0.06 -5.14 19.80
CA LYS A 320 1.36 -5.17 20.19
C LYS A 320 2.07 -6.35 19.54
N VAL A 321 1.47 -7.55 19.57
CA VAL A 321 2.03 -8.73 18.93
C VAL A 321 2.08 -8.59 17.42
N ALA A 322 0.98 -8.13 16.79
CA ALA A 322 0.92 -7.97 15.34
C ALA A 322 1.99 -6.99 14.82
N PHE A 323 2.15 -5.84 15.49
CA PHE A 323 3.19 -4.88 15.15
C PHE A 323 4.59 -5.46 15.38
N ASP A 324 4.85 -6.06 16.55
CA ASP A 324 6.20 -6.54 16.87
C ASP A 324 6.62 -7.71 15.97
N ALA A 325 5.71 -8.60 15.60
CA ALA A 325 5.98 -9.68 14.66
C ALA A 325 6.43 -9.19 13.27
N ILE A 326 6.05 -7.98 12.88
CA ILE A 326 6.46 -7.34 11.61
C ILE A 326 7.69 -6.45 11.82
N ALA A 327 7.64 -5.56 12.81
CA ALA A 327 8.54 -4.42 12.95
C ALA A 327 9.75 -4.66 13.87
N HIS A 328 9.75 -5.74 14.67
CA HIS A 328 10.81 -6.00 15.64
C HIS A 328 12.24 -5.91 15.08
N PRO A 329 12.60 -6.57 13.96
CA PRO A 329 13.97 -6.56 13.47
C PRO A 329 14.46 -5.13 13.14
N THR A 330 13.63 -4.35 12.44
CA THR A 330 13.97 -2.98 12.03
C THR A 330 13.93 -2.02 13.22
N MET A 331 12.99 -2.16 14.15
CA MET A 331 12.97 -1.40 15.41
C MET A 331 14.25 -1.60 16.22
N ARG A 332 14.75 -2.85 16.29
CA ARG A 332 16.02 -3.17 16.95
C ARG A 332 17.21 -2.58 16.18
N ARG A 333 17.23 -2.70 14.85
CA ARG A 333 18.28 -2.12 13.99
C ARG A 333 18.40 -0.60 14.18
N LEU A 334 17.28 0.07 14.35
CA LEU A 334 17.19 1.53 14.55
C LEU A 334 17.35 1.98 16.00
N GLY A 335 17.54 1.06 16.96
CA GLY A 335 17.79 1.39 18.36
C GLY A 335 16.56 1.71 19.21
N TYR A 336 15.35 1.43 18.72
CA TYR A 336 14.10 1.64 19.48
C TYR A 336 13.76 0.49 20.44
N TYR A 337 14.52 -0.61 20.37
CA TYR A 337 14.56 -1.64 21.41
C TYR A 337 15.89 -1.58 22.15
N PRO A 338 15.88 -1.49 23.50
CA PRO A 338 17.06 -1.69 24.33
C PRO A 338 17.81 -2.98 23.97
N PRO A 339 19.15 -3.00 24.04
CA PRO A 339 19.92 -4.23 23.90
C PRO A 339 19.40 -5.31 24.88
N GLY A 340 19.06 -6.48 24.36
CA GLY A 340 18.53 -7.59 25.15
C GLY A 340 17.03 -7.51 25.47
N GLN A 341 16.33 -6.43 25.09
CA GLN A 341 14.88 -6.46 25.10
C GLN A 341 14.40 -7.40 23.98
N GLY A 342 13.90 -8.56 24.39
CA GLY A 342 13.22 -9.48 23.49
C GLY A 342 11.90 -8.91 22.98
N ARG A 343 11.23 -9.71 22.18
CA ARG A 343 9.94 -9.36 21.60
C ARG A 343 8.86 -9.10 22.64
N TYR A 344 7.83 -8.38 22.21
CA TYR A 344 6.60 -8.32 22.97
C TYR A 344 6.01 -9.73 23.09
N ARG A 345 5.89 -10.22 24.32
CA ARG A 345 5.28 -11.53 24.63
C ARG A 345 4.03 -11.27 25.48
N PRO A 346 2.84 -11.68 25.01
CA PRO A 346 1.63 -11.63 25.82
C PRO A 346 1.83 -12.37 27.14
N ARG A 347 1.26 -11.84 28.23
CA ARG A 347 1.44 -12.40 29.58
C ARG A 347 0.97 -13.85 29.70
N ASP A 348 0.01 -14.25 28.89
CA ASP A 348 -0.60 -15.58 28.84
C ASP A 348 0.13 -16.57 27.92
N LEU A 349 1.07 -16.12 27.08
CA LEU A 349 1.76 -16.94 26.07
C LEU A 349 3.27 -17.10 26.31
N VAL A 350 3.78 -16.64 27.46
CA VAL A 350 5.22 -16.64 27.79
C VAL A 350 5.89 -18.02 27.65
N THR A 351 5.16 -19.12 27.83
CA THR A 351 5.69 -20.48 27.75
C THR A 351 5.69 -21.10 26.36
N ALA A 352 5.01 -20.53 25.37
CA ALA A 352 4.77 -21.17 24.07
C ALA A 352 5.41 -20.46 22.86
N TRP A 353 6.06 -19.30 23.05
CA TRP A 353 6.68 -18.57 21.93
C TRP A 353 8.10 -19.06 21.64
N PRO A 354 8.35 -19.69 20.47
CA PRO A 354 9.67 -20.24 20.15
C PRO A 354 10.64 -19.11 19.73
N GLY A 355 11.57 -18.75 20.61
CA GLY A 355 12.80 -18.00 20.28
C GLY A 355 12.63 -16.50 19.93
N ASP A 356 13.76 -15.80 19.81
CA ASP A 356 13.83 -14.36 19.53
C ASP A 356 13.99 -14.03 18.03
N ASP A 357 14.02 -15.02 17.14
CA ASP A 357 14.35 -14.86 15.71
C ASP A 357 13.17 -14.32 14.89
N ALA A 358 13.18 -13.01 14.60
CA ALA A 358 12.07 -12.32 13.92
C ALA A 358 11.91 -12.70 12.46
N GLY A 359 10.67 -12.93 12.05
CA GLY A 359 10.33 -13.49 10.73
C GLY A 359 10.57 -14.98 10.64
N SER A 360 10.73 -15.67 11.78
CA SER A 360 10.78 -17.13 11.79
C SER A 360 9.47 -17.71 11.28
N THR A 361 9.51 -18.97 10.85
CA THR A 361 8.32 -19.72 10.44
C THR A 361 7.24 -19.72 11.54
N GLY A 362 7.65 -19.70 12.81
CA GLY A 362 6.73 -19.64 13.95
C GLY A 362 5.96 -18.32 14.07
N ASP A 363 6.59 -17.19 13.73
CA ASP A 363 5.93 -15.88 13.75
C ASP A 363 4.88 -15.77 12.65
N LEU A 364 5.25 -16.20 11.44
CA LEU A 364 4.34 -16.24 10.30
C LEU A 364 3.21 -17.23 10.55
N GLU A 365 3.47 -18.36 11.21
CA GLU A 365 2.45 -19.33 11.56
C GLU A 365 1.50 -18.80 12.63
N TRP A 366 2.00 -18.12 13.66
CA TRP A 366 1.16 -17.45 14.65
C TRP A 366 0.27 -16.39 13.99
N LEU A 367 0.86 -15.51 13.18
CA LEU A 367 0.13 -14.46 12.45
C LEU A 367 -0.90 -15.09 11.51
N ARG A 368 -0.53 -16.15 10.79
CA ARG A 368 -1.45 -16.90 9.93
C ARG A 368 -2.61 -17.44 10.75
N ARG A 369 -2.38 -18.11 11.89
CA ARG A 369 -3.44 -18.59 12.78
C ARG A 369 -4.29 -17.45 13.32
N HIS A 370 -3.72 -16.28 13.59
CA HIS A 370 -4.47 -15.12 14.07
C HIS A 370 -5.31 -14.48 12.95
N ILE A 371 -4.73 -14.24 11.77
CA ILE A 371 -5.40 -13.72 10.58
C ILE A 371 -6.52 -14.68 10.13
N GLU A 372 -6.26 -15.99 10.12
CA GLU A 372 -7.20 -17.02 9.71
C GLU A 372 -8.23 -17.37 10.80
N GLY A 373 -7.82 -17.36 12.06
CA GLY A 373 -8.65 -17.66 13.24
C GLY A 373 -9.60 -16.53 13.61
N ALA A 374 -9.28 -15.29 13.22
CA ALA A 374 -10.21 -14.15 13.28
C ALA A 374 -11.33 -14.23 12.22
N ARG A 375 -11.34 -15.23 11.32
CA ARG A 375 -12.54 -15.53 10.52
C ARG A 375 -13.59 -16.14 11.45
N PRO A 376 -14.77 -15.51 11.63
CA PRO A 376 -15.78 -16.00 12.56
C PRO A 376 -16.10 -17.47 12.28
N GLN A 377 -16.02 -18.32 13.32
CA GLN A 377 -16.50 -19.70 13.29
C GLN A 377 -17.96 -19.77 12.79
N SER A 378 -18.73 -18.69 13.01
CA SER A 378 -20.08 -18.50 12.49
C SER A 378 -20.17 -18.47 10.97
N ILE A 379 -19.15 -18.05 10.22
CA ILE A 379 -19.16 -18.12 8.74
C ILE A 379 -18.97 -19.56 8.27
N ARG A 380 -18.10 -20.33 8.93
CA ARG A 380 -17.93 -21.77 8.64
C ARG A 380 -19.20 -22.57 8.99
N GLN A 381 -19.88 -22.20 10.07
CA GLN A 381 -21.15 -22.82 10.48
C GLN A 381 -22.33 -22.36 9.62
N ALA A 382 -22.41 -21.08 9.24
CA ALA A 382 -23.49 -20.54 8.41
C ALA A 382 -23.45 -21.06 6.97
N GLY A 383 -22.26 -21.15 6.36
CA GLY A 383 -22.12 -21.75 5.02
C GLY A 383 -22.52 -23.23 4.99
N GLY A 384 -22.13 -24.00 6.01
CA GLY A 384 -22.55 -25.39 6.18
C GLY A 384 -24.04 -25.56 6.53
N SER A 385 -24.63 -24.61 7.26
CA SER A 385 -26.05 -24.62 7.61
C SER A 385 -26.94 -24.21 6.44
N ALA A 386 -26.53 -23.21 5.65
CA ALA A 386 -27.26 -22.75 4.47
C ALA A 386 -27.25 -23.81 3.36
N ALA A 387 -26.10 -24.44 3.11
CA ALA A 387 -25.99 -25.55 2.16
C ALA A 387 -26.87 -26.74 2.60
N ARG A 388 -26.80 -27.15 3.88
CA ARG A 388 -27.63 -28.24 4.41
C ARG A 388 -29.12 -27.93 4.37
N SER A 389 -29.53 -26.70 4.64
CA SER A 389 -30.93 -26.26 4.48
C SER A 389 -31.39 -26.38 3.02
N LEU A 390 -30.55 -26.00 2.05
CA LEU A 390 -30.85 -26.08 0.63
C LEU A 390 -30.96 -27.53 0.13
N PHE A 391 -30.09 -28.43 0.62
CA PHE A 391 -30.15 -29.86 0.28
C PHE A 391 -31.34 -30.57 0.95
N ALA A 392 -31.69 -30.19 2.18
CA ALA A 392 -32.87 -30.70 2.87
C ALA A 392 -34.17 -30.28 2.16
N ASP A 393 -34.28 -29.02 1.73
CA ASP A 393 -35.43 -28.51 0.96
C ASP A 393 -35.57 -29.19 -0.42
N ALA A 394 -34.47 -29.72 -0.96
CA ALA A 394 -34.43 -30.48 -2.22
C ALA A 394 -34.62 -32.00 -2.04
N GLY A 395 -34.87 -32.49 -0.82
CA GLY A 395 -35.08 -33.91 -0.54
C GLY A 395 -33.82 -34.78 -0.64
N VAL A 396 -32.63 -34.17 -0.57
CA VAL A 396 -31.35 -34.90 -0.60
C VAL A 396 -31.00 -35.39 0.81
N GLU A 397 -30.76 -36.69 0.97
CA GLU A 397 -30.40 -37.27 2.27
C GLU A 397 -29.17 -36.59 2.87
N THR A 398 -29.22 -36.33 4.18
CA THR A 398 -28.23 -35.53 4.91
C THR A 398 -26.81 -36.09 4.81
N VAL A 399 -26.69 -37.42 4.71
CA VAL A 399 -25.41 -38.13 4.53
C VAL A 399 -24.79 -37.86 3.16
N ALA A 400 -25.60 -37.73 2.11
CA ALA A 400 -25.13 -37.39 0.76
C ALA A 400 -24.72 -35.92 0.66
N ALA A 401 -25.42 -35.01 1.36
CA ALA A 401 -25.06 -33.59 1.44
C ALA A 401 -23.72 -33.39 2.16
N ASP A 402 -23.50 -34.09 3.29
CA ASP A 402 -22.25 -34.01 4.05
C ASP A 402 -21.08 -34.65 3.29
N GLN A 403 -21.27 -35.79 2.62
CA GLN A 403 -20.26 -36.38 1.74
C GLN A 403 -19.92 -35.48 0.56
N TRP A 404 -20.91 -34.81 -0.05
CA TRP A 404 -20.68 -33.89 -1.16
C TRP A 404 -19.93 -32.62 -0.71
N ILE A 405 -20.26 -32.06 0.45
CA ILE A 405 -19.53 -30.94 1.06
C ILE A 405 -18.08 -31.34 1.37
N GLU A 406 -17.85 -32.56 1.85
CA GLU A 406 -16.51 -33.08 2.15
C GLU A 406 -15.70 -33.36 0.86
N GLN A 407 -16.32 -33.90 -0.19
CA GLN A 407 -15.70 -34.22 -1.49
C GLN A 407 -15.47 -32.99 -2.39
N SER A 408 -16.23 -31.93 -2.17
CA SER A 408 -16.06 -30.64 -2.87
C SER A 408 -15.01 -29.74 -2.21
N ARG A 409 -14.39 -30.19 -1.10
CA ARG A 409 -13.18 -29.56 -0.58
C ARG A 409 -12.02 -29.86 -1.52
N PRO A 410 -11.24 -28.88 -1.97
CA PRO A 410 -10.02 -29.19 -2.71
C PRO A 410 -9.07 -29.97 -1.78
N PRO A 411 -8.45 -31.08 -2.22
CA PRO A 411 -7.46 -31.76 -1.42
C PRO A 411 -6.25 -30.85 -1.18
N VAL A 412 -5.80 -30.79 0.07
CA VAL A 412 -4.65 -29.99 0.54
C VAL A 412 -3.34 -30.29 -0.22
N SER A 413 -3.27 -31.43 -0.91
CA SER A 413 -2.11 -31.86 -1.69
C SER A 413 -2.14 -31.51 -3.19
N LEU A 414 -3.15 -30.77 -3.69
CA LEU A 414 -3.21 -30.36 -5.11
C LEU A 414 -2.93 -28.87 -5.34
N ALA A 415 -2.20 -28.22 -4.42
CA ALA A 415 -1.69 -26.85 -4.60
C ALA A 415 -0.31 -26.79 -5.28
N LEU A 416 0.24 -27.92 -5.70
CA LEU A 416 1.55 -28.02 -6.38
C LEU A 416 1.42 -28.65 -7.75
N ALA A 417 0.79 -27.95 -8.70
CA ALA A 417 1.03 -28.16 -10.14
C ALA A 417 0.53 -26.99 -10.99
N ARG A 418 1.49 -26.16 -11.41
CA ARG A 418 1.58 -25.42 -12.69
C ARG A 418 0.67 -24.21 -12.94
N SER A 419 1.36 -23.11 -13.22
CA SER A 419 0.97 -21.79 -13.75
C SER A 419 0.28 -21.78 -15.12
N ASP A 420 0.00 -22.95 -15.70
CA ASP A 420 -0.33 -23.10 -17.12
C ASP A 420 -1.85 -23.28 -17.34
N VAL A 421 -2.61 -23.35 -16.23
CA VAL A 421 -4.08 -23.39 -16.21
C VAL A 421 -4.68 -21.99 -16.09
N TRP A 422 -3.92 -21.01 -15.59
CA TRP A 422 -4.40 -19.65 -15.39
C TRP A 422 -4.62 -18.88 -16.70
N SER A 423 -3.91 -19.23 -17.78
CA SER A 423 -4.20 -18.73 -19.12
C SER A 423 -5.48 -19.34 -19.74
N ARG A 424 -6.08 -20.37 -19.13
CA ARG A 424 -7.40 -20.92 -19.49
C ARG A 424 -8.54 -20.43 -18.60
N LEU A 425 -8.22 -19.77 -17.47
CA LEU A 425 -9.21 -19.16 -16.57
C LEU A 425 -9.49 -17.68 -16.92
N TRP A 426 -8.68 -17.07 -17.78
CA TRP A 426 -9.04 -15.81 -18.45
C TRP A 426 -10.15 -15.98 -19.51
N ASP A 427 -10.70 -17.19 -19.63
CA ASP A 427 -11.78 -17.55 -20.55
C ASP A 427 -13.10 -17.79 -19.80
N ILE A 428 -13.30 -17.20 -18.61
CA ILE A 428 -14.63 -17.21 -17.96
C ILE A 428 -15.62 -16.44 -18.83
N GLU A 429 -15.25 -15.29 -19.42
CA GLU A 429 -16.12 -14.58 -20.37
C GLU A 429 -16.38 -15.39 -21.64
N SER A 430 -15.35 -15.98 -22.26
CA SER A 430 -15.52 -16.77 -23.50
C SER A 430 -16.19 -18.13 -23.28
N GLY A 431 -15.99 -18.73 -22.10
CA GLY A 431 -16.68 -19.94 -21.65
C GLY A 431 -18.13 -19.65 -21.30
N LEU A 432 -18.43 -18.50 -20.67
CA LEU A 432 -19.79 -18.00 -20.51
C LEU A 432 -20.44 -17.71 -21.86
N ASP A 433 -19.75 -17.04 -22.79
CA ASP A 433 -20.27 -16.72 -24.11
C ASP A 433 -20.58 -17.98 -24.92
N ARG A 434 -19.74 -19.02 -24.82
CA ARG A 434 -20.01 -20.31 -25.47
C ARG A 434 -21.19 -21.05 -24.80
N LEU A 435 -21.30 -21.03 -23.47
CA LEU A 435 -22.46 -21.60 -22.76
C LEU A 435 -23.75 -20.83 -23.05
N MET A 436 -23.67 -19.50 -23.18
CA MET A 436 -24.75 -18.58 -23.52
C MET A 436 -25.20 -18.75 -24.97
N ALA A 437 -24.27 -19.11 -25.88
CA ALA A 437 -24.58 -19.45 -27.26
C ALA A 437 -25.28 -20.82 -27.40
N GLU A 438 -25.00 -21.75 -26.50
CA GLU A 438 -25.50 -23.14 -26.56
C GLU A 438 -26.82 -23.35 -25.77
N SER A 439 -27.11 -22.52 -24.76
CA SER A 439 -28.26 -22.71 -23.88
C SER A 439 -29.26 -21.57 -23.99
N ARG A 440 -30.26 -21.70 -24.87
CA ARG A 440 -31.32 -20.69 -25.09
C ARG A 440 -32.19 -20.39 -23.86
N ASP A 441 -32.17 -21.26 -22.84
CA ASP A 441 -33.07 -21.19 -21.68
C ASP A 441 -32.34 -21.39 -20.33
N ALA A 442 -31.13 -20.83 -20.15
CA ALA A 442 -30.43 -20.89 -18.86
C ALA A 442 -30.85 -19.75 -17.92
N LEU A 443 -31.10 -20.06 -16.64
CA LEU A 443 -31.30 -19.07 -15.58
C LEU A 443 -30.01 -18.92 -14.76
N PHE A 444 -29.53 -17.68 -14.63
CA PHE A 444 -28.36 -17.33 -13.83
C PHE A 444 -28.80 -16.57 -12.57
N VAL A 445 -28.40 -17.07 -11.40
CA VAL A 445 -28.66 -16.40 -10.13
C VAL A 445 -27.36 -16.26 -9.36
N SER A 446 -27.05 -15.03 -8.93
CA SER A 446 -25.87 -14.72 -8.12
C SER A 446 -26.28 -14.07 -6.80
N PHE A 447 -25.55 -14.36 -5.73
CA PHE A 447 -25.81 -13.82 -4.39
C PHE A 447 -24.56 -13.15 -3.83
N ARG A 448 -24.68 -11.91 -3.35
CA ARG A 448 -23.69 -11.23 -2.50
C ARG A 448 -24.34 -10.81 -1.18
N ASP A 449 -23.55 -10.76 -0.12
CA ASP A 449 -23.93 -10.57 1.30
C ASP A 449 -24.78 -9.32 1.65
N SER A 450 -25.21 -8.49 0.69
CA SER A 450 -25.99 -7.29 0.95
C SER A 450 -27.16 -7.01 -0.01
N GLY A 451 -27.61 -7.98 -0.81
CA GLY A 451 -28.78 -7.80 -1.67
C GLY A 451 -28.74 -8.63 -2.95
N LEU A 452 -29.92 -8.86 -3.53
CA LEU A 452 -30.11 -9.69 -4.73
C LEU A 452 -29.88 -8.85 -5.99
N THR A 453 -29.25 -9.43 -7.02
CA THR A 453 -29.25 -8.84 -8.37
C THR A 453 -29.48 -9.97 -9.36
N GLU A 454 -30.64 -9.93 -10.04
CA GLU A 454 -31.01 -10.89 -11.10
C GLU A 454 -30.61 -10.31 -12.47
N HIS A 455 -30.13 -11.17 -13.37
CA HIS A 455 -29.97 -10.85 -14.78
C HIS A 455 -30.73 -11.88 -15.61
N ARG A 456 -31.80 -11.44 -16.29
CA ARG A 456 -32.59 -12.30 -17.18
C ARG A 456 -32.33 -11.91 -18.62
N HIS A 457 -31.67 -12.78 -19.39
CA HIS A 457 -31.50 -12.57 -20.82
C HIS A 457 -32.65 -13.20 -21.58
N ARG A 458 -33.50 -12.36 -22.19
CA ARG A 458 -34.45 -12.78 -23.23
C ARG A 458 -34.16 -11.97 -24.50
N ARG A 459 -33.72 -12.64 -25.57
CA ARG A 459 -33.66 -12.02 -26.89
C ARG A 459 -35.07 -12.02 -27.46
N ASP A 460 -35.86 -11.00 -27.14
CA ASP A 460 -36.98 -10.60 -28.00
C ASP A 460 -37.41 -9.16 -27.72
N SER A 461 -37.50 -8.38 -28.81
CA SER A 461 -37.91 -6.98 -28.94
C SER A 461 -37.00 -5.93 -28.30
N GLY A 462 -36.41 -5.10 -29.16
CA GLY A 462 -35.57 -3.97 -28.77
C GLY A 462 -36.38 -2.84 -28.14
N THR A 463 -36.47 -2.85 -26.81
CA THR A 463 -36.57 -1.66 -25.94
C THR A 463 -36.26 -2.13 -24.52
N GLY A 464 -35.14 -1.70 -23.97
CA GLY A 464 -34.70 -2.08 -22.63
C GLY A 464 -35.59 -1.48 -21.55
N LEU A 465 -36.33 -2.35 -20.86
CA LEU A 465 -36.86 -2.12 -19.53
C LEU A 465 -36.57 -3.39 -18.71
N TYR A 466 -35.79 -3.22 -17.63
CA TYR A 466 -35.48 -4.26 -16.67
C TYR A 466 -36.63 -4.36 -15.68
N ASP A 467 -37.32 -5.50 -15.66
CA ASP A 467 -38.35 -5.78 -14.66
C ASP A 467 -37.69 -6.58 -13.52
N ASN A 468 -37.47 -5.90 -12.39
CA ASN A 468 -36.83 -6.45 -11.21
C ASN A 468 -37.90 -6.68 -10.15
N ASP A 469 -38.41 -7.91 -10.03
CA ASP A 469 -38.84 -8.48 -8.74
C ASP A 469 -39.38 -9.90 -8.91
N VAL A 470 -38.54 -10.89 -8.61
CA VAL A 470 -38.99 -12.24 -8.29
C VAL A 470 -38.40 -12.65 -6.95
N SER A 471 -39.26 -12.85 -5.96
CA SER A 471 -38.83 -13.21 -4.60
C SER A 471 -38.20 -14.61 -4.55
N LEU A 472 -37.29 -14.81 -3.59
CA LEU A 472 -36.61 -16.08 -3.29
C LEU A 472 -37.59 -17.26 -3.08
N ILE A 473 -38.83 -16.96 -2.68
CA ILE A 473 -39.94 -17.90 -2.52
C ILE A 473 -40.35 -18.51 -3.88
N ALA A 474 -40.34 -17.73 -4.96
CA ALA A 474 -40.72 -18.19 -6.29
C ALA A 474 -39.68 -19.13 -6.90
N ILE A 475 -38.38 -18.86 -6.71
CA ILE A 475 -37.31 -19.76 -7.15
C ILE A 475 -37.35 -21.08 -6.37
N ARG A 476 -37.50 -21.01 -5.04
CA ARG A 476 -37.65 -22.22 -4.20
C ARG A 476 -38.86 -23.06 -4.62
N ARG A 477 -39.99 -22.41 -4.91
CA ARG A 477 -41.20 -23.07 -5.40
C ARG A 477 -40.97 -23.75 -6.74
N GLN A 478 -40.30 -23.10 -7.70
CA GLN A 478 -40.07 -23.70 -9.02
C GLN A 478 -39.06 -24.87 -8.99
N LEU A 479 -38.06 -24.83 -8.12
CA LEU A 479 -37.16 -25.96 -7.86
C LEU A 479 -37.90 -27.12 -7.18
N ALA A 480 -38.71 -26.84 -6.16
CA ALA A 480 -39.51 -27.85 -5.46
C ALA A 480 -40.57 -28.50 -6.37
N GLU A 481 -41.10 -27.75 -7.35
CA GLU A 481 -42.03 -28.26 -8.36
C GLU A 481 -41.33 -29.01 -9.52
N GLY A 482 -40.00 -29.18 -9.47
CA GLY A 482 -39.21 -29.90 -10.47
C GLY A 482 -39.11 -29.22 -11.84
N ARG A 483 -39.50 -27.93 -11.93
CA ARG A 483 -39.48 -27.17 -13.20
C ARG A 483 -38.06 -26.81 -13.64
N TRP A 484 -37.12 -26.81 -12.71
CA TRP A 484 -35.70 -26.55 -12.96
C TRP A 484 -34.84 -27.56 -12.20
N GLN A 485 -33.73 -27.96 -12.80
CA GLN A 485 -32.71 -28.77 -12.17
C GLN A 485 -31.41 -27.95 -12.07
N ILE A 486 -30.78 -27.97 -10.89
CA ILE A 486 -29.48 -27.33 -10.70
C ILE A 486 -28.44 -28.18 -11.43
N ALA A 487 -27.87 -27.62 -12.50
CA ALA A 487 -26.85 -28.27 -13.29
C ALA A 487 -25.44 -28.01 -12.76
N HIS A 488 -25.22 -26.85 -12.12
CA HIS A 488 -23.92 -26.51 -11.55
C HIS A 488 -24.06 -25.51 -10.40
N CYS A 489 -23.21 -25.64 -9.38
CA CYS A 489 -23.09 -24.71 -8.26
C CYS A 489 -21.61 -24.45 -7.99
N ALA A 490 -21.19 -23.19 -7.98
CA ALA A 490 -19.82 -22.80 -7.65
C ALA A 490 -19.83 -21.69 -6.60
N VAL A 491 -18.90 -21.75 -5.65
CA VAL A 491 -18.71 -20.73 -4.61
C VAL A 491 -17.30 -20.15 -4.73
N HIS A 492 -17.19 -18.84 -4.95
CA HIS A 492 -15.91 -18.15 -5.00
C HIS A 492 -16.00 -16.80 -4.29
N GLN A 493 -15.15 -16.58 -3.28
CA GLN A 493 -15.07 -15.33 -2.51
C GLN A 493 -16.44 -14.82 -1.99
N GLY A 494 -17.29 -15.72 -1.50
CA GLY A 494 -18.62 -15.37 -0.97
C GLY A 494 -19.71 -15.22 -2.04
N LEU A 495 -19.39 -15.34 -3.33
CA LEU A 495 -20.36 -15.40 -4.41
C LEU A 495 -20.75 -16.86 -4.67
N THR A 496 -22.05 -17.18 -4.56
CA THR A 496 -22.60 -18.46 -5.03
C THR A 496 -23.24 -18.25 -6.40
N VAL A 497 -22.82 -19.03 -7.40
CA VAL A 497 -23.40 -19.03 -8.74
C VAL A 497 -24.13 -20.35 -8.95
N LEU A 498 -25.43 -20.25 -9.26
CA LEU A 498 -26.26 -21.40 -9.61
C LEU A 498 -26.58 -21.37 -11.09
N LEU A 499 -26.26 -22.47 -11.78
CA LEU A 499 -26.69 -22.70 -13.16
C LEU A 499 -27.85 -23.70 -13.14
N ALA A 500 -29.04 -23.25 -13.53
CA ALA A 500 -30.22 -24.12 -13.62
C ALA A 500 -30.62 -24.36 -15.07
N ARG A 501 -31.04 -25.59 -15.37
CA ARG A 501 -31.61 -26.00 -16.67
C ARG A 501 -33.09 -26.34 -16.49
N PRO A 502 -33.94 -26.14 -17.51
CA PRO A 502 -35.33 -26.58 -17.43
C PRO A 502 -35.40 -28.07 -17.12
N GLY A 503 -36.21 -28.44 -16.13
CA GLY A 503 -36.46 -29.85 -15.82
C GLY A 503 -37.27 -30.48 -16.95
N ILE A 504 -36.87 -31.68 -17.40
CA ILE A 504 -37.72 -32.49 -18.27
C ILE A 504 -38.84 -33.03 -17.38
N LEU A 505 -40.00 -32.38 -17.40
CA LEU A 505 -41.19 -32.96 -16.79
C LEU A 505 -41.48 -34.29 -17.51
N PRO A 506 -41.66 -35.41 -16.79
CA PRO A 506 -42.07 -36.64 -17.43
C PRO A 506 -43.43 -36.38 -18.11
N ASP A 507 -43.49 -36.76 -19.39
CA ASP A 507 -44.70 -36.68 -20.21
C ASP A 507 -45.83 -37.36 -19.45
N ARG A 508 -46.74 -36.57 -18.87
CA ARG A 508 -47.98 -37.09 -18.32
C ARG A 508 -48.85 -37.40 -19.53
N GLY A 509 -48.64 -38.62 -20.06
CA GLY A 509 -49.51 -39.23 -21.05
C GLY A 509 -50.97 -38.97 -20.65
N GLY A 510 -51.68 -38.31 -21.55
CA GLY A 510 -52.98 -37.75 -21.28
C GLY A 510 -54.05 -38.79 -20.98
N ASP A 511 -55.13 -38.30 -20.39
CA ASP A 511 -56.46 -38.59 -20.93
C ASP A 511 -57.24 -37.28 -21.04
N ARG A 512 -57.98 -37.17 -22.15
CA ARG A 512 -58.70 -35.98 -22.64
C ARG A 512 -59.93 -35.63 -21.82
#